data_AF-Q8ZSX1-F1
#
_entry.id   AF-Q8ZSX1-F1
#
_cell.length_a   1.000
_cell.length_b   1.000
_cell.length_c   1.000
_cell.angle_alpha   90.00
_cell.angle_beta   90.00
_cell.angle_gamma   90.00
#
_symmetry.space_group_name_H-M   'P 1'
#
loop_
_entity.id
_entity.type
_entity.pdbx_description
1 polymer ?
#
loop_
_entity_poly.entity_id
_entity_poly.type
_entity_poly.pdbx_seq_one_letter_code
_entity_poly.pdbx_strand_id
1 'polypeptide(L)'
;MSTQKGGEEVIEIVRHDLEEGLRALLSNAELREELREKALRLLDEMKISVQGADKSEKGRERVEDTRNKIKERIEKFLTELRLGENSSVCLVNCQFGEPVLTYKHEPYARIIAPLVHYIASNAPEEEVMRFLAYAVLFDGSIEHDRVSLMLGNFHVKEASKRLPLDMYDKIALYIILAAKYGVGIRTIFVGEYETILYFDRKYVAKMFSLVWGDLTTLWRLGRTLVSRADHIFKKLENIRMYVEEFANRLKIVCILKSFSNTIPYVTLLFWEDSWREFARIYIKWCRNKLCAYFRGAKEKAKRAASVLSALGATVIVKKYDGEWRVALKADSITAVRRTEWLDAVRALVEELHRRGIISGRQRRRLLREIDAGPNVVEMAGVEFTVRTKGRQIIIKRESLLAEVINSTVETLKSAGLEEGAHFIAKRPDGSSLGYVYISVPTGLWQLEELRRQGIDWADRALKRLEEIAKARGFYDVLQKHLRLAREAETVNPRGLVVEDPGAGVRAEIRDVRVEWTGRRPRVVIEYEAGGQIKSFSFIWGLKTRRAIVATVKLNAERALLLAALTGDGRLKGKRGALQLHAKHLLALTKYKGVGLSPVFSLPVSRLFTDILPWLVQWRGCAIWGLIT
;
A
#
# COMPACT_ATOMS: atom_id res chain seq x y z
N MET A 1 -30.72 -18.06 6.08
CA MET A 1 -31.63 -17.01 6.59
C MET A 1 -30.82 -15.78 7.01
N SER A 2 -30.74 -14.71 6.20
CA SER A 2 -30.59 -13.31 6.70
C SER A 2 -30.33 -12.23 5.62
N THR A 3 -30.05 -12.53 4.35
CA THR A 3 -29.89 -11.46 3.33
C THR A 3 -31.20 -10.76 2.98
N GLN A 4 -32.30 -11.51 2.90
CA GLN A 4 -33.63 -10.97 2.60
C GLN A 4 -34.19 -10.14 3.76
N LYS A 5 -33.97 -10.59 5.01
CA LYS A 5 -34.39 -9.89 6.22
C LYS A 5 -33.65 -8.55 6.41
N GLY A 6 -32.35 -8.50 6.06
CA GLY A 6 -31.58 -7.25 6.10
C GLY A 6 -31.96 -6.25 5.02
N GLY A 7 -32.39 -6.72 3.85
CA GLY A 7 -32.88 -5.86 2.76
C GLY A 7 -34.19 -5.14 3.12
N GLU A 8 -35.14 -5.86 3.71
CA GLU A 8 -36.42 -5.30 4.16
C GLU A 8 -36.23 -4.24 5.27
N GLU A 9 -35.32 -4.50 6.21
CA GLU A 9 -35.01 -3.55 7.29
C GLU A 9 -34.39 -2.24 6.76
N VAL A 10 -33.45 -2.33 5.81
CA VAL A 10 -32.86 -1.15 5.15
C VAL A 10 -33.92 -0.36 4.39
N ILE A 11 -34.81 -1.06 3.68
CA ILE A 11 -35.91 -0.45 2.95
C ILE A 11 -36.83 0.35 3.89
N GLU A 12 -37.18 -0.23 5.05
CA GLU A 12 -38.03 0.43 6.05
C GLU A 12 -37.35 1.64 6.69
N ILE A 13 -36.05 1.58 6.96
CA ILE A 13 -35.27 2.72 7.45
C ILE A 13 -35.28 3.85 6.42
N VAL A 14 -35.01 3.56 5.14
CA VAL A 14 -35.03 4.55 4.06
C VAL A 14 -36.42 5.18 3.92
N ARG A 15 -37.47 4.38 4.06
CA ARG A 15 -38.85 4.84 4.01
C ARG A 15 -39.15 5.83 5.14
N HIS A 16 -38.81 5.47 6.37
CA HIS A 16 -39.02 6.30 7.56
C HIS A 16 -38.23 7.62 7.47
N ASP A 17 -36.94 7.55 7.17
CA ASP A 17 -36.04 8.70 7.07
C ASP A 17 -36.48 9.71 5.98
N LEU A 18 -37.09 9.19 4.91
CA LEU A 18 -37.66 9.98 3.84
C LEU A 18 -38.97 10.66 4.26
N GLU A 19 -39.89 9.94 4.91
CA GLU A 19 -41.14 10.54 5.39
C GLU A 19 -40.88 11.65 6.41
N GLU A 20 -40.01 11.39 7.38
CA GLU A 20 -39.65 12.35 8.42
C GLU A 20 -38.96 13.57 7.80
N GLY A 21 -38.00 13.33 6.90
CA GLY A 21 -37.33 14.38 6.16
C GLY A 21 -38.31 15.24 5.37
N LEU A 22 -39.14 14.64 4.51
CA LEU A 22 -40.07 15.43 3.70
C LEU A 22 -41.05 16.24 4.57
N ARG A 23 -41.58 15.65 5.65
CA ARG A 23 -42.47 16.37 6.59
C ARG A 23 -41.76 17.56 7.22
N ALA A 24 -40.49 17.41 7.61
CA ALA A 24 -39.69 18.49 8.18
C ALA A 24 -39.42 19.60 7.15
N LEU A 25 -39.07 19.24 5.91
CA LEU A 25 -38.84 20.22 4.84
C LEU A 25 -40.14 20.97 4.47
N LEU A 26 -41.26 20.26 4.32
CA LEU A 26 -42.54 20.85 3.91
C LEU A 26 -43.16 21.73 4.99
N SER A 27 -42.97 21.39 6.27
CA SER A 27 -43.48 22.19 7.39
C SER A 27 -42.66 23.47 7.65
N ASN A 28 -41.46 23.60 7.08
CA ASN A 28 -40.56 24.74 7.29
C ASN A 28 -40.44 25.61 6.03
N ALA A 29 -41.34 26.59 5.88
CA ALA A 29 -41.33 27.51 4.74
C ALA A 29 -40.06 28.39 4.68
N GLU A 30 -39.53 28.80 5.83
CA GLU A 30 -38.32 29.63 5.92
C GLU A 30 -37.08 28.88 5.40
N LEU A 31 -36.90 27.63 5.82
CA LEU A 31 -35.81 26.77 5.32
C LEU A 31 -35.92 26.57 3.80
N ARG A 32 -37.13 26.39 3.26
CA ARG A 32 -37.33 26.21 1.82
C ARG A 32 -36.95 27.47 1.03
N GLU A 33 -37.32 28.64 1.55
CA GLU A 33 -36.94 29.92 0.95
C GLU A 33 -35.43 30.16 1.02
N GLU A 34 -34.81 29.92 2.18
CA GLU A 34 -33.36 30.03 2.36
C GLU A 34 -32.59 29.10 1.40
N LEU A 35 -33.03 27.85 1.28
CA LEU A 35 -32.43 26.89 0.37
C LEU A 35 -32.61 27.29 -1.09
N ARG A 36 -33.77 27.86 -1.45
CA ARG A 36 -34.03 28.37 -2.81
C ARG A 36 -33.04 29.46 -3.17
N GLU A 37 -32.92 30.50 -2.33
CA GLU A 37 -32.01 31.61 -2.58
C GLU A 37 -30.55 31.15 -2.69
N LYS A 38 -30.11 30.28 -1.78
CA LYS A 38 -28.73 29.74 -1.81
C LYS A 38 -28.49 28.87 -3.04
N ALA A 39 -29.46 28.03 -3.44
CA ALA A 39 -29.35 27.15 -4.59
C ALA A 39 -29.30 27.93 -5.92
N LEU A 40 -30.15 28.94 -6.09
CA LEU A 40 -30.14 29.79 -7.28
C LEU A 40 -28.85 30.59 -7.40
N ARG A 41 -28.37 31.16 -6.28
CA ARG A 41 -27.08 31.86 -6.24
C ARG A 41 -25.92 30.95 -6.61
N LEU A 42 -25.88 29.76 -6.02
CA LEU A 42 -24.84 28.77 -6.33
C LEU A 42 -24.89 28.35 -7.80
N LEU A 43 -26.08 28.12 -8.36
CA LEU A 43 -26.24 27.81 -9.78
C LEU A 43 -25.65 28.92 -10.66
N ASP A 44 -25.92 30.19 -10.37
CA ASP A 44 -25.41 31.34 -11.13
C ASP A 44 -23.87 31.44 -11.10
N GLU A 45 -23.24 31.03 -10.00
CA GLU A 45 -21.77 30.95 -9.88
C GLU A 45 -21.16 29.74 -10.63
N MET A 46 -21.94 28.69 -10.89
CA MET A 46 -21.46 27.48 -11.55
C MET A 46 -21.27 27.64 -13.05
N LYS A 47 -20.21 27.02 -13.56
CA LYS A 47 -20.01 26.86 -15.01
C LYS A 47 -20.89 25.72 -15.53
N ILE A 48 -21.73 26.00 -16.51
CA ILE A 48 -22.53 24.98 -17.20
C ILE A 48 -21.96 24.77 -18.60
N SER A 49 -21.82 23.51 -19.01
CA SER A 49 -21.39 23.11 -20.34
C SER A 49 -22.40 22.12 -20.92
N VAL A 50 -22.90 22.36 -22.13
CA VAL A 50 -23.91 21.51 -22.76
C VAL A 50 -23.28 20.85 -23.99
N GLN A 51 -23.50 19.55 -24.19
CA GLN A 51 -22.99 18.83 -25.36
C GLN A 51 -23.54 19.47 -26.64
N GLY A 52 -22.64 19.74 -27.60
CA GLY A 52 -23.01 20.40 -28.86
C GLY A 52 -23.31 21.91 -28.73
N ALA A 53 -23.11 22.52 -27.55
CA ALA A 53 -23.03 23.96 -27.42
C ALA A 53 -21.58 24.43 -27.65
N ASP A 54 -21.36 25.20 -28.72
CA ASP A 54 -20.09 25.84 -29.00
C ASP A 54 -20.06 27.27 -28.42
N LYS A 55 -19.07 28.08 -28.81
CA LYS A 55 -18.96 29.49 -28.35
C LYS A 55 -19.89 30.45 -29.10
N SER A 56 -20.67 29.96 -30.06
CA SER A 56 -21.61 30.78 -30.83
C SER A 56 -22.77 31.27 -29.96
N GLU A 57 -23.53 32.22 -30.49
CA GLU A 57 -24.76 32.71 -29.83
C GLU A 57 -25.76 31.59 -29.56
N LYS A 58 -25.99 30.69 -30.54
CA LYS A 58 -26.84 29.50 -30.36
C LYS A 58 -26.30 28.56 -29.28
N GLY A 59 -24.98 28.42 -29.19
CA GLY A 59 -24.34 27.64 -28.12
C GLY A 59 -24.60 28.26 -26.74
N ARG A 60 -24.47 29.58 -26.60
CA ARG A 60 -24.78 30.30 -25.35
C ARG A 60 -26.26 30.21 -24.98
N GLU A 61 -27.15 30.34 -25.95
CA GLU A 61 -28.60 30.22 -25.75
C GLU A 61 -28.97 28.82 -25.21
N ARG A 62 -28.37 27.74 -25.74
CA ARG A 62 -28.58 26.38 -25.21
C ARG A 62 -28.12 26.22 -23.76
N VAL A 63 -27.00 26.85 -23.40
CA VAL A 63 -26.49 26.83 -22.03
C VAL A 63 -27.46 27.59 -21.10
N GLU A 64 -28.00 28.72 -21.54
CA GLU A 64 -28.93 29.52 -20.76
C GLU A 64 -30.32 28.86 -20.63
N ASP A 65 -30.84 28.24 -21.70
CA ASP A 65 -32.05 27.42 -21.64
C ASP A 65 -31.90 26.26 -20.63
N THR A 66 -30.74 25.58 -20.66
CA THR A 66 -30.40 24.55 -19.68
C THR A 66 -30.38 25.12 -18.26
N ARG A 67 -29.78 26.29 -18.06
CA ARG A 67 -29.73 26.98 -16.75
C ARG A 67 -31.15 27.30 -16.26
N ASN A 68 -32.00 27.84 -17.11
CA ASN A 68 -33.38 28.21 -16.77
C ASN A 68 -34.22 26.98 -16.42
N LYS A 69 -34.06 25.87 -17.14
CA LYS A 69 -34.69 24.59 -16.78
C LYS A 69 -34.27 24.13 -15.38
N ILE A 70 -32.99 24.22 -15.05
CA ILE A 70 -32.51 23.86 -13.71
C ILE A 70 -33.10 24.81 -12.65
N LYS A 71 -33.16 26.13 -12.91
CA LYS A 71 -33.80 27.11 -12.01
C LYS A 71 -35.24 26.74 -11.72
N GLU A 72 -36.02 26.47 -12.76
CA GLU A 72 -37.42 26.06 -12.65
C GLU A 72 -37.56 24.77 -11.82
N ARG A 73 -36.68 23.78 -12.01
CA ARG A 73 -36.69 22.55 -11.21
C ARG A 73 -36.34 22.79 -9.74
N ILE A 74 -35.40 23.68 -9.43
CA ILE A 74 -35.08 24.06 -8.04
C ILE A 74 -36.30 24.68 -7.36
N GLU A 75 -36.95 25.63 -8.03
CA GLU A 75 -38.14 26.30 -7.52
C GLU A 75 -39.27 25.30 -7.27
N LYS A 76 -39.63 24.52 -8.30
CA LYS A 76 -40.68 23.49 -8.21
C LYS A 76 -40.41 22.47 -7.11
N PHE A 77 -39.18 21.99 -6.98
CA PHE A 77 -38.83 21.03 -5.94
C PHE A 77 -39.06 21.60 -4.53
N LEU A 78 -38.81 22.90 -4.31
CA LEU A 78 -38.99 23.51 -3.00
C LEU A 78 -40.43 23.98 -2.76
N THR A 79 -41.23 24.25 -3.80
CA THR A 79 -42.61 24.73 -3.64
C THR A 79 -43.69 23.66 -3.78
N GLU A 80 -43.50 22.68 -4.67
CA GLU A 80 -44.55 21.76 -5.13
C GLU A 80 -44.40 20.31 -4.64
N LEU A 81 -43.32 19.99 -3.94
CA LEU A 81 -43.05 18.64 -3.41
C LEU A 81 -44.17 18.17 -2.47
N ARG A 82 -44.69 16.95 -2.70
CA ARG A 82 -45.75 16.36 -1.87
C ARG A 82 -45.41 14.92 -1.48
N LEU A 83 -45.78 14.54 -0.24
CA LEU A 83 -45.88 13.13 0.16
C LEU A 83 -47.23 12.58 -0.32
N GLY A 84 -47.20 11.56 -1.17
CA GLY A 84 -48.34 10.72 -1.48
C GLY A 84 -48.51 9.57 -0.46
N GLU A 85 -49.54 8.75 -0.65
CA GLU A 85 -49.76 7.54 0.16
C GLU A 85 -48.59 6.56 0.04
N ASN A 86 -48.31 5.78 1.09
CA ASN A 86 -47.20 4.80 1.15
C ASN A 86 -45.80 5.39 0.93
N SER A 87 -45.53 6.57 1.50
CA SER A 87 -44.20 7.22 1.46
C SER A 87 -43.73 7.54 0.05
N SER A 88 -44.68 7.66 -0.88
CA SER A 88 -44.40 7.90 -2.27
C SER A 88 -44.16 9.39 -2.48
N VAL A 89 -43.08 9.78 -3.14
CA VAL A 89 -42.78 11.21 -3.35
C VAL A 89 -43.31 11.63 -4.71
N CYS A 90 -44.18 12.64 -4.69
CA CYS A 90 -44.71 13.28 -5.88
C CYS A 90 -44.00 14.61 -6.10
N LEU A 91 -43.44 14.77 -7.30
CA LEU A 91 -42.62 15.94 -7.66
C LEU A 91 -43.40 16.96 -8.48
N VAL A 92 -44.40 16.53 -9.27
CA VAL A 92 -45.33 17.39 -10.01
C VAL A 92 -46.65 16.63 -10.25
N ASN A 93 -47.82 17.28 -10.09
CA ASN A 93 -49.14 16.90 -10.63
C ASN A 93 -49.61 15.42 -10.58
N CYS A 94 -49.29 14.62 -9.56
CA CYS A 94 -49.85 13.27 -9.42
C CYS A 94 -51.38 13.29 -9.14
N GLN A 95 -52.17 13.56 -10.16
CA GLN A 95 -53.57 13.16 -10.23
C GLN A 95 -53.59 11.72 -10.77
N PHE A 96 -54.45 10.89 -10.17
CA PHE A 96 -54.72 9.48 -10.47
C PHE A 96 -54.03 8.89 -11.72
N GLY A 97 -53.00 8.06 -11.52
CA GLY A 97 -52.38 7.24 -12.58
C GLY A 97 -50.93 7.58 -12.94
N GLU A 98 -50.34 8.64 -12.40
CA GLU A 98 -48.94 9.01 -12.65
C GLU A 98 -47.93 8.15 -11.84
N PRO A 99 -46.70 7.93 -12.34
CA PRO A 99 -45.72 7.09 -11.66
C PRO A 99 -45.26 7.74 -10.36
N VAL A 100 -45.55 7.11 -9.23
CA VAL A 100 -45.09 7.59 -7.92
C VAL A 100 -43.77 6.95 -7.53
N LEU A 101 -42.84 7.77 -7.03
CA LEU A 101 -41.55 7.28 -6.58
C LEU A 101 -41.69 6.52 -5.28
N THR A 102 -41.64 5.20 -5.35
CA THR A 102 -41.66 4.33 -4.17
C THR A 102 -40.25 3.81 -3.88
N TYR A 103 -39.97 3.56 -2.60
CA TYR A 103 -38.73 2.93 -2.11
C TYR A 103 -38.41 1.58 -2.80
N LYS A 104 -39.40 0.95 -3.46
CA LYS A 104 -39.23 -0.28 -4.24
C LYS A 104 -38.43 -0.08 -5.54
N HIS A 105 -38.24 1.16 -5.98
CA HIS A 105 -37.38 1.48 -7.12
C HIS A 105 -35.94 1.64 -6.65
N GLU A 106 -35.06 0.70 -7.00
CA GLU A 106 -33.64 0.70 -6.59
C GLU A 106 -32.91 2.04 -6.87
N PRO A 107 -33.03 2.68 -8.06
CA PRO A 107 -32.37 3.95 -8.32
C PRO A 107 -32.89 5.10 -7.45
N TYR A 108 -34.16 5.03 -7.04
CA TYR A 108 -34.79 6.01 -6.17
C TYR A 108 -34.28 5.86 -4.73
N ALA A 109 -34.29 4.64 -4.19
CA ALA A 109 -33.83 4.35 -2.83
C ALA A 109 -32.33 4.62 -2.64
N ARG A 110 -31.50 4.41 -3.69
CA ARG A 110 -30.05 4.56 -3.59
C ARG A 110 -29.56 6.00 -3.66
N ILE A 111 -30.24 6.87 -4.40
CA ILE A 111 -29.73 8.22 -4.73
C ILE A 111 -30.70 9.31 -4.28
N ILE A 112 -31.96 9.24 -4.70
CA ILE A 112 -32.92 10.33 -4.47
C ILE A 112 -33.31 10.40 -3.00
N ALA A 113 -33.64 9.27 -2.37
CA ALA A 113 -34.06 9.26 -0.96
C ALA A 113 -32.97 9.82 -0.02
N PRO A 114 -31.68 9.43 -0.12
CA PRO A 114 -30.61 10.05 0.66
C PRO A 114 -30.45 11.56 0.42
N LEU A 115 -30.56 12.02 -0.83
CA LEU A 115 -30.47 13.45 -1.16
C LEU A 115 -31.59 14.24 -0.48
N VAL A 116 -32.82 13.77 -0.62
CA VAL A 116 -34.00 14.39 -0.02
C VAL A 116 -33.88 14.38 1.51
N HIS A 117 -33.45 13.25 2.09
CA HIS A 117 -33.21 13.14 3.52
C HIS A 117 -32.21 14.20 4.00
N TYR A 118 -31.05 14.34 3.36
CA TYR A 118 -30.04 15.33 3.77
C TYR A 118 -30.46 16.78 3.52
N ILE A 119 -31.22 17.05 2.45
CA ILE A 119 -31.79 18.38 2.19
C ILE A 119 -32.79 18.75 3.29
N ALA A 120 -33.57 17.78 3.76
CA ALA A 120 -34.56 17.97 4.80
C ALA A 120 -33.99 18.00 6.23
N SER A 121 -32.98 17.18 6.52
CA SER A 121 -32.43 17.01 7.87
C SER A 121 -31.27 17.96 8.12
N ASN A 122 -30.97 18.25 9.38
CA ASN A 122 -29.75 18.99 9.77
C ASN A 122 -28.61 18.02 10.05
N ALA A 123 -28.28 17.19 9.06
CA ALA A 123 -27.21 16.20 9.19
C ALA A 123 -25.84 16.87 9.39
N PRO A 124 -24.90 16.22 10.09
CA PRO A 124 -23.53 16.71 10.15
C PRO A 124 -22.89 16.79 8.76
N GLU A 125 -22.17 17.87 8.47
CA GLU A 125 -21.43 18.08 7.20
C GLU A 125 -20.56 16.85 6.84
N GLU A 126 -19.93 16.23 7.85
CA GLU A 126 -19.09 15.05 7.65
C GLU A 126 -19.85 13.82 7.16
N GLU A 127 -21.14 13.72 7.45
CA GLU A 127 -22.00 12.62 6.99
C GLU A 127 -22.35 12.80 5.51
N VAL A 128 -22.74 14.01 5.11
CA VAL A 128 -23.02 14.36 3.70
C VAL A 128 -21.77 14.18 2.84
N MET A 129 -20.60 14.60 3.33
CA MET A 129 -19.34 14.34 2.65
C MET A 129 -19.03 12.85 2.50
N ARG A 130 -19.34 12.02 3.52
CA ARG A 130 -19.16 10.57 3.43
C ARG A 130 -20.08 9.98 2.37
N PHE A 131 -21.35 10.38 2.33
CA PHE A 131 -22.29 9.99 1.30
C PHE A 131 -21.75 10.33 -0.10
N LEU A 132 -21.32 11.58 -0.32
CA LEU A 132 -20.77 12.02 -1.61
C LEU A 132 -19.47 11.27 -1.97
N ALA A 133 -18.61 10.97 -1.01
CA ALA A 133 -17.38 10.22 -1.26
C ALA A 133 -17.66 8.82 -1.81
N TYR A 134 -18.66 8.14 -1.25
CA TYR A 134 -19.09 6.83 -1.75
C TYR A 134 -19.81 6.94 -3.09
N ALA A 135 -20.69 7.93 -3.28
CA ALA A 135 -21.33 8.19 -4.56
C ALA A 135 -20.29 8.37 -5.67
N VAL A 136 -19.25 9.17 -5.43
CA VAL A 136 -18.15 9.38 -6.39
C VAL A 136 -17.31 8.11 -6.59
N LEU A 137 -17.03 7.33 -5.53
CA LEU A 137 -16.28 6.08 -5.66
C LEU A 137 -17.00 5.09 -6.60
N PHE A 138 -18.32 4.93 -6.44
CA PHE A 138 -19.09 3.95 -7.20
C PHE A 138 -19.54 4.50 -8.56
N ASP A 139 -20.19 5.66 -8.57
CA ASP A 139 -20.85 6.23 -9.77
C ASP A 139 -20.03 7.36 -10.42
N GLY A 140 -18.84 7.70 -9.91
CA GLY A 140 -18.01 8.79 -10.40
C GLY A 140 -16.74 8.37 -11.14
N SER A 141 -16.01 9.37 -11.64
CA SER A 141 -14.63 9.23 -12.13
C SER A 141 -13.69 9.99 -11.21
N ILE A 142 -12.53 9.39 -10.93
CA ILE A 142 -11.50 9.95 -10.07
C ILE A 142 -10.21 9.91 -10.87
N GLU A 143 -9.80 11.06 -11.39
CA GLU A 143 -8.55 11.29 -12.11
C GLU A 143 -7.67 12.22 -11.27
N HIS A 144 -6.39 12.36 -11.64
CA HIS A 144 -5.40 13.11 -10.86
C HIS A 144 -5.77 14.59 -10.65
N ASP A 145 -6.42 15.21 -11.63
CA ASP A 145 -6.75 16.63 -11.67
C ASP A 145 -8.25 16.91 -11.64
N ARG A 146 -9.06 15.86 -11.73
CA ARG A 146 -10.49 15.95 -11.94
C ARG A 146 -11.22 14.84 -11.21
N VAL A 147 -12.23 15.24 -10.44
CA VAL A 147 -13.16 14.31 -9.82
C VAL A 147 -14.56 14.68 -10.22
N SER A 148 -15.31 13.69 -10.66
CA SER A 148 -16.66 13.87 -11.13
C SER A 148 -17.61 12.79 -10.63
N LEU A 149 -18.87 13.17 -10.49
CA LEU A 149 -19.98 12.26 -10.26
C LEU A 149 -20.84 12.21 -11.51
N MET A 150 -21.02 11.02 -12.08
CA MET A 150 -21.97 10.83 -13.16
C MET A 150 -23.36 10.70 -12.56
N LEU A 151 -24.24 11.63 -12.90
CA LEU A 151 -25.65 11.52 -12.62
C LEU A 151 -26.22 10.60 -13.71
N GLY A 152 -26.13 9.29 -13.47
CA GLY A 152 -26.55 8.29 -14.45
C GLY A 152 -27.96 8.55 -14.98
N ASN A 153 -28.20 8.24 -16.25
CA ASN A 153 -29.49 8.48 -16.85
C ASN A 153 -30.54 7.49 -16.31
N PHE A 154 -31.77 7.94 -16.05
CA PHE A 154 -32.91 7.03 -15.81
C PHE A 154 -33.39 6.34 -17.09
N HIS A 155 -32.51 6.18 -18.09
CA HIS A 155 -32.81 5.39 -19.27
C HIS A 155 -32.79 3.91 -18.90
N VAL A 156 -33.85 3.50 -18.22
CA VAL A 156 -34.24 2.10 -18.19
C VAL A 156 -34.98 1.84 -19.48
N LYS A 157 -34.49 0.90 -20.28
CA LYS A 157 -35.15 0.50 -21.55
C LYS A 157 -36.58 0.01 -21.30
N GLU A 158 -36.83 -0.54 -20.12
CA GLU A 158 -38.17 -0.89 -19.65
C GLU A 158 -38.89 0.35 -19.13
N ALA A 159 -39.96 0.76 -19.82
CA ALA A 159 -40.78 1.90 -19.44
C ALA A 159 -41.34 1.79 -18.01
N SER A 160 -41.57 0.57 -17.50
CA SER A 160 -42.04 0.29 -16.13
C SER A 160 -41.03 0.60 -15.03
N LYS A 161 -39.76 0.80 -15.38
CA LYS A 161 -38.67 1.12 -14.42
C LYS A 161 -38.12 2.53 -14.62
N ARG A 162 -38.62 3.28 -15.60
CA ARG A 162 -38.25 4.67 -15.84
C ARG A 162 -38.84 5.52 -14.71
N LEU A 163 -37.98 6.26 -14.01
CA LEU A 163 -38.48 7.19 -13.00
C LEU A 163 -39.21 8.36 -13.67
N PRO A 164 -40.22 8.96 -13.01
CA PRO A 164 -40.89 10.19 -13.46
C PRO A 164 -39.96 11.41 -13.50
N LEU A 165 -38.72 11.28 -13.02
CA LEU A 165 -37.73 12.35 -12.97
C LEU A 165 -36.86 12.38 -14.22
N ASP A 166 -36.52 13.58 -14.66
CA ASP A 166 -35.53 13.81 -15.71
C ASP A 166 -34.15 14.14 -15.12
N MET A 167 -33.19 14.49 -15.98
CA MET A 167 -31.83 14.84 -15.54
C MET A 167 -31.78 16.16 -14.76
N TYR A 168 -32.64 17.12 -15.09
CA TYR A 168 -32.66 18.45 -14.48
C TYR A 168 -33.16 18.37 -13.03
N ASP A 169 -34.10 17.46 -12.74
CA ASP A 169 -34.54 17.21 -11.37
C ASP A 169 -33.39 16.71 -10.48
N LYS A 170 -32.51 15.84 -11.01
CA LYS A 170 -31.30 15.41 -10.27
C LYS A 170 -30.33 16.55 -10.05
N ILE A 171 -30.07 17.33 -11.10
CA ILE A 171 -29.16 18.47 -11.01
C ILE A 171 -29.67 19.42 -9.93
N ALA A 172 -30.97 19.76 -9.94
CA ALA A 172 -31.60 20.60 -8.93
C ALA A 172 -31.39 20.05 -7.50
N LEU A 173 -31.67 18.77 -7.27
CA LEU A 173 -31.44 18.13 -5.97
C LEU A 173 -29.97 18.24 -5.49
N TYR A 174 -29.01 17.96 -6.36
CA TYR A 174 -27.58 18.09 -5.99
C TYR A 174 -27.17 19.53 -5.75
N ILE A 175 -27.72 20.50 -6.48
CA ILE A 175 -27.46 21.93 -6.25
C ILE A 175 -28.06 22.38 -4.92
N ILE A 176 -29.28 21.97 -4.58
CA ILE A 176 -29.91 22.28 -3.29
C ILE A 176 -29.09 21.69 -2.14
N LEU A 177 -28.67 20.42 -2.26
CA LEU A 177 -27.75 19.80 -1.29
C LEU A 177 -26.45 20.60 -1.20
N ALA A 178 -25.88 20.99 -2.33
CA ALA A 178 -24.63 21.72 -2.39
C ALA A 178 -24.72 23.10 -1.74
N ALA A 179 -25.81 23.80 -1.97
CA ALA A 179 -26.11 25.09 -1.37
C ALA A 179 -26.30 24.99 0.14
N LYS A 180 -26.95 23.92 0.62
CA LYS A 180 -27.15 23.68 2.05
C LYS A 180 -25.83 23.43 2.79
N TYR A 181 -24.99 22.56 2.24
CA TYR A 181 -23.80 22.04 2.93
C TYR A 181 -22.47 22.64 2.45
N GLY A 182 -22.50 23.61 1.53
CA GLY A 182 -21.29 24.19 0.93
C GLY A 182 -20.49 23.16 0.13
N VAL A 183 -21.18 22.26 -0.60
CA VAL A 183 -20.51 21.26 -1.45
C VAL A 183 -19.82 21.98 -2.61
N GLY A 184 -18.50 21.80 -2.74
CA GLY A 184 -17.73 22.46 -3.79
C GLY A 184 -17.96 21.81 -5.15
N ILE A 185 -19.06 22.12 -5.84
CA ILE A 185 -19.30 21.76 -7.23
C ILE A 185 -18.94 22.96 -8.11
N ARG A 186 -18.05 22.76 -9.09
CA ARG A 186 -17.54 23.84 -9.96
C ARG A 186 -18.21 23.91 -11.32
N THR A 187 -18.43 22.74 -11.93
CA THR A 187 -18.90 22.65 -13.30
C THR A 187 -19.97 21.57 -13.42
N ILE A 188 -21.00 21.85 -14.20
CA ILE A 188 -22.03 20.89 -14.60
C ILE A 188 -21.88 20.68 -16.10
N PHE A 189 -21.73 19.42 -16.52
CA PHE A 189 -21.78 19.03 -17.93
C PHE A 189 -23.10 18.30 -18.19
N VAL A 190 -23.85 18.77 -19.18
CA VAL A 190 -25.14 18.19 -19.59
C VAL A 190 -24.99 17.66 -21.01
N GLY A 191 -24.93 16.35 -21.14
CA GLY A 191 -24.93 15.63 -22.41
C GLY A 191 -26.29 15.04 -22.74
N GLU A 192 -26.42 14.52 -23.96
CA GLU A 192 -27.65 13.88 -24.42
C GLU A 192 -28.02 12.65 -23.55
N TYR A 193 -26.99 11.90 -23.14
CA TYR A 193 -27.15 10.63 -22.41
C TYR A 193 -26.53 10.61 -21.01
N GLU A 194 -25.88 11.68 -20.61
CA GLU A 194 -25.18 11.73 -19.32
C GLU A 194 -25.15 13.15 -18.77
N THR A 195 -25.18 13.25 -17.45
CA THR A 195 -24.89 14.50 -16.75
C THR A 195 -23.75 14.26 -15.79
N ILE A 196 -22.79 15.18 -15.73
CA ILE A 196 -21.59 15.03 -14.92
C ILE A 196 -21.41 16.26 -14.05
N LEU A 197 -21.30 16.05 -12.73
CA LEU A 197 -20.93 17.08 -11.77
C LEU A 197 -19.42 17.02 -11.54
N TYR A 198 -18.71 18.13 -11.74
CA TYR A 198 -17.29 18.24 -11.43
C TYR A 198 -17.08 18.98 -10.12
N PHE A 199 -16.29 18.39 -9.22
CA PHE A 199 -16.05 18.95 -7.91
C PHE A 199 -14.77 19.79 -7.84
N ASP A 200 -14.76 20.72 -6.90
CA ASP A 200 -13.59 21.47 -6.45
C ASP A 200 -12.56 20.51 -5.84
N ARG A 201 -11.32 20.61 -6.30
CA ARG A 201 -10.21 19.77 -5.84
C ARG A 201 -9.97 19.85 -4.33
N LYS A 202 -10.07 21.03 -3.72
CA LYS A 202 -9.86 21.20 -2.26
C LYS A 202 -11.00 20.53 -1.50
N TYR A 203 -12.24 20.70 -1.96
CA TYR A 203 -13.41 20.05 -1.38
C TYR A 203 -13.30 18.52 -1.44
N VAL A 204 -12.94 17.98 -2.60
CA VAL A 204 -12.77 16.53 -2.81
C VAL A 204 -11.69 15.94 -1.92
N ALA A 205 -10.55 16.63 -1.79
CA ALA A 205 -9.46 16.18 -0.95
C ALA A 205 -9.90 16.08 0.53
N LYS A 206 -10.66 17.06 1.02
CA LYS A 206 -11.29 17.03 2.36
C LYS A 206 -12.30 15.88 2.46
N MET A 207 -13.22 15.78 1.49
CA MET A 207 -14.26 14.75 1.42
C MET A 207 -13.68 13.33 1.51
N PHE A 208 -12.68 13.02 0.68
CA PHE A 208 -12.02 11.72 0.71
C PHE A 208 -11.23 11.48 1.99
N SER A 209 -10.63 12.51 2.59
CA SER A 209 -9.93 12.36 3.87
C SER A 209 -10.83 11.85 5.00
N LEU A 210 -12.14 12.12 4.95
CA LEU A 210 -13.09 11.68 5.97
C LEU A 210 -13.37 10.17 5.89
N VAL A 211 -13.32 9.59 4.69
CA VAL A 211 -13.64 8.19 4.45
C VAL A 211 -12.40 7.33 4.23
N TRP A 212 -11.24 7.94 4.05
CA TRP A 212 -10.02 7.21 3.72
C TRP A 212 -9.60 6.20 4.78
N GLY A 213 -9.92 6.40 6.06
CA GLY A 213 -9.73 5.37 7.08
C GLY A 213 -10.46 4.05 6.77
N ASP A 214 -11.69 4.14 6.24
CA ASP A 214 -12.49 2.98 5.85
C ASP A 214 -12.00 2.44 4.48
N LEU A 215 -11.70 3.33 3.53
CA LEU A 215 -11.22 2.96 2.19
C LEU A 215 -9.79 2.39 2.15
N THR A 216 -8.92 2.76 3.10
CA THR A 216 -7.54 2.24 3.17
C THR A 216 -7.55 0.72 3.36
N THR A 217 -8.54 0.19 4.07
CA THR A 217 -8.67 -1.26 4.26
C THR A 217 -9.01 -1.94 2.93
N LEU A 218 -9.98 -1.41 2.18
CA LEU A 218 -10.32 -1.90 0.84
C LEU A 218 -9.14 -1.78 -0.12
N TRP A 219 -8.41 -0.66 -0.09
CA TRP A 219 -7.22 -0.45 -0.89
C TRP A 219 -6.10 -1.45 -0.55
N ARG A 220 -5.82 -1.68 0.74
CA ARG A 220 -4.84 -2.69 1.19
C ARG A 220 -5.24 -4.10 0.76
N LEU A 221 -6.53 -4.44 0.84
CA LEU A 221 -7.05 -5.72 0.37
C LEU A 221 -6.92 -5.86 -1.16
N GLY A 222 -7.30 -4.83 -1.91
CA GLY A 222 -7.13 -4.77 -3.37
C GLY A 222 -5.68 -4.95 -3.79
N ARG A 223 -4.72 -4.35 -3.07
CA ARG A 223 -3.28 -4.57 -3.29
C ARG A 223 -2.86 -6.03 -3.13
N THR A 224 -3.43 -6.71 -2.13
CA THR A 224 -3.08 -8.11 -1.82
C THR A 224 -3.77 -9.13 -2.74
N LEU A 225 -4.94 -8.81 -3.28
CA LEU A 225 -5.74 -9.74 -4.09
C LEU A 225 -5.44 -9.68 -5.60
N VAL A 226 -4.35 -9.01 -6.00
CA VAL A 226 -3.69 -9.04 -7.33
C VAL A 226 -4.54 -8.59 -8.54
N SER A 227 -5.84 -8.32 -8.39
CA SER A 227 -6.66 -7.69 -9.44
C SER A 227 -6.39 -6.19 -9.55
N ARG A 228 -5.19 -5.80 -10.04
CA ARG A 228 -4.87 -4.41 -10.39
C ARG A 228 -5.72 -3.86 -11.55
N ALA A 229 -6.42 -4.74 -12.27
CA ALA A 229 -7.35 -4.40 -13.34
C ALA A 229 -8.73 -3.95 -12.83
N ASP A 230 -8.98 -4.01 -11.52
CA ASP A 230 -10.24 -3.51 -10.98
C ASP A 230 -10.29 -1.98 -11.04
N HIS A 231 -11.28 -1.46 -11.76
CA HIS A 231 -11.60 -0.03 -11.83
C HIS A 231 -11.72 0.63 -10.44
N ILE A 232 -12.21 -0.09 -9.43
CA ILE A 232 -12.30 0.40 -8.05
C ILE A 232 -10.91 0.59 -7.45
N PHE A 233 -9.98 -0.33 -7.70
CA PHE A 233 -8.61 -0.22 -7.18
C PHE A 233 -7.89 1.01 -7.74
N LYS A 234 -8.02 1.27 -9.06
CA LYS A 234 -7.48 2.47 -9.69
C LYS A 234 -8.08 3.75 -9.11
N LYS A 235 -9.40 3.78 -8.85
CA LYS A 235 -10.06 4.88 -8.16
C LYS A 235 -9.49 5.08 -6.74
N LEU A 236 -9.26 4.01 -5.98
CA LEU A 236 -8.68 4.07 -4.63
C LEU A 236 -7.24 4.61 -4.62
N GLU A 237 -6.41 4.26 -5.61
CA GLU A 237 -5.08 4.88 -5.79
C GLU A 237 -5.19 6.39 -6.04
N ASN A 238 -6.10 6.83 -6.89
CA ASN A 238 -6.28 8.26 -7.14
C ASN A 238 -6.84 8.99 -5.90
N ILE A 239 -7.79 8.38 -5.18
CA ILE A 239 -8.28 8.90 -3.89
C ILE A 239 -7.12 9.11 -2.92
N ARG A 240 -6.21 8.12 -2.81
CA ARG A 240 -5.03 8.20 -1.94
C ARG A 240 -4.23 9.48 -2.22
N MET A 241 -4.01 9.81 -3.48
CA MET A 241 -3.27 11.02 -3.87
C MET A 241 -3.93 12.30 -3.36
N TYR A 242 -5.26 12.42 -3.50
CA TYR A 242 -6.00 13.56 -2.95
C TYR A 242 -5.90 13.66 -1.43
N VAL A 243 -5.95 12.52 -0.73
CA VAL A 243 -5.85 12.50 0.73
C VAL A 243 -4.43 12.83 1.19
N GLU A 244 -3.40 12.36 0.47
CA GLU A 244 -2.00 12.71 0.71
C GLU A 244 -1.76 14.20 0.49
N GLU A 245 -2.31 14.78 -0.58
CA GLU A 245 -2.26 16.23 -0.83
C GLU A 245 -2.95 17.01 0.29
N PHE A 246 -4.14 16.59 0.71
CA PHE A 246 -4.85 17.21 1.83
C PHE A 246 -4.03 17.16 3.13
N ALA A 247 -3.54 15.98 3.49
CA ALA A 247 -2.72 15.78 4.68
C ALA A 247 -1.44 16.62 4.62
N ASN A 248 -0.87 16.82 3.43
CA ASN A 248 0.30 17.66 3.22
C ASN A 248 0.00 19.17 3.24
N ARG A 249 -1.25 19.60 3.13
CA ARG A 249 -1.62 21.01 3.28
C ARG A 249 -1.89 21.41 4.73
N LEU A 250 -2.22 20.46 5.59
CA LEU A 250 -2.46 20.75 7.00
C LEU A 250 -1.22 21.36 7.65
N LYS A 251 -1.42 22.45 8.38
CA LYS A 251 -0.39 23.09 9.18
C LYS A 251 -0.22 22.32 10.49
N ILE A 252 1.00 21.94 10.82
CA ILE A 252 1.31 21.23 12.06
C ILE A 252 1.96 22.20 13.04
N VAL A 253 1.31 22.42 14.18
CA VAL A 253 1.85 23.21 15.29
C VAL A 253 2.26 22.26 16.41
N CYS A 254 3.51 22.38 16.85
CA CYS A 254 4.14 21.48 17.81
C CYS A 254 4.34 22.20 19.15
N ILE A 255 3.88 21.59 20.24
CA ILE A 255 4.05 22.11 21.61
C ILE A 255 4.71 21.02 22.46
N LEU A 256 5.97 21.22 22.82
CA LEU A 256 6.67 20.36 23.79
C LEU A 256 6.28 20.78 25.20
N LYS A 257 5.72 19.85 25.98
CA LYS A 257 5.37 20.04 27.38
C LYS A 257 6.31 19.25 28.27
N SER A 258 7.00 19.95 29.17
CA SER A 258 8.03 19.39 30.01
C SER A 258 7.95 19.96 31.43
N PHE A 259 7.14 19.33 32.30
CA PHE A 259 6.99 19.74 33.72
C PHE A 259 7.81 18.83 34.62
N SER A 260 8.45 19.35 35.67
CA SER A 260 9.40 18.62 36.55
C SER A 260 8.90 17.25 37.01
N ASN A 261 7.62 17.12 37.35
CA ASN A 261 7.03 15.90 37.92
C ASN A 261 6.31 14.99 36.91
N THR A 262 6.48 15.23 35.61
CA THR A 262 5.80 14.44 34.57
C THR A 262 6.76 14.03 33.45
N ILE A 263 6.47 12.88 32.82
CA ILE A 263 7.18 12.45 31.62
C ILE A 263 6.90 13.48 30.51
N PRO A 264 7.93 14.07 29.88
CA PRO A 264 7.75 14.98 28.76
C PRO A 264 6.90 14.36 27.65
N TYR A 265 6.11 15.20 27.00
CA TYR A 265 5.32 14.81 25.85
C TYR A 265 5.18 15.97 24.87
N VAL A 266 4.91 15.66 23.62
CA VAL A 266 4.61 16.64 22.59
C VAL A 266 3.14 16.56 22.23
N THR A 267 2.51 17.73 22.11
CA THR A 267 1.21 17.89 21.49
C THR A 267 1.40 18.40 20.07
N LEU A 268 0.83 17.69 19.11
CA LEU A 268 0.79 18.04 17.70
C LEU A 268 -0.64 18.46 17.34
N LEU A 269 -0.80 19.69 16.88
CA LEU A 269 -2.06 20.26 16.45
C LEU A 269 -2.05 20.39 14.93
N PHE A 270 -3.00 19.72 14.27
CA PHE A 270 -3.23 19.81 12.83
C PHE A 270 -4.31 20.86 12.59
N TRP A 271 -3.98 21.87 11.78
CA TRP A 271 -4.88 22.98 11.44
C TRP A 271 -5.20 22.96 9.95
N GLU A 272 -6.47 23.20 9.63
CA GLU A 272 -6.90 23.55 8.28
C GLU A 272 -6.61 25.04 7.99
N ASP A 273 -6.64 25.43 6.71
CA ASP A 273 -6.44 26.81 6.25
C ASP A 273 -7.43 27.81 6.89
N SER A 274 -8.59 27.33 7.33
CA SER A 274 -9.63 28.08 8.05
C SER A 274 -9.33 28.29 9.53
N TRP A 275 -8.15 27.92 10.02
CA TRP A 275 -7.80 27.89 11.45
C TRP A 275 -8.75 27.05 12.29
N ARG A 276 -9.35 26.01 11.70
CA ARG A 276 -10.11 24.98 12.41
C ARG A 276 -9.19 23.85 12.86
N GLU A 277 -9.24 23.47 14.13
CA GLU A 277 -8.48 22.32 14.65
C GLU A 277 -9.01 21.04 14.01
N PHE A 278 -8.18 20.38 13.21
CA PHE A 278 -8.50 19.14 12.54
C PHE A 278 -8.28 17.93 13.48
N ALA A 279 -7.10 17.86 14.09
CA ALA A 279 -6.73 16.77 14.98
C ALA A 279 -5.66 17.19 15.99
N ARG A 280 -5.67 16.52 17.15
CA ARG A 280 -4.69 16.70 18.22
C ARG A 280 -4.08 15.37 18.64
N ILE A 281 -2.77 15.24 18.46
CA ILE A 281 -2.04 14.00 18.73
C ILE A 281 -1.03 14.24 19.85
N TYR A 282 -0.95 13.31 20.78
CA TYR A 282 0.00 13.33 21.88
C TYR A 282 1.09 12.28 21.63
N ILE A 283 2.35 12.69 21.61
CA ILE A 283 3.49 11.78 21.54
C ILE A 283 4.19 11.79 22.90
N LYS A 284 4.39 10.61 23.50
CA LYS A 284 5.08 10.48 24.79
C LYS A 284 5.90 9.20 24.88
N TRP A 285 6.76 9.16 25.89
CA TRP A 285 7.45 7.93 26.27
C TRP A 285 6.54 7.03 27.13
N CYS A 286 6.39 5.77 26.74
CA CYS A 286 5.55 4.79 27.43
C CYS A 286 6.19 3.41 27.37
N ARG A 287 6.37 2.75 28.51
CA ARG A 287 6.86 1.35 28.57
C ARG A 287 8.11 1.13 27.69
N ASN A 288 9.10 2.01 27.82
CA ASN A 288 10.37 1.98 27.09
C ASN A 288 10.28 2.14 25.56
N LYS A 289 9.25 2.83 25.05
CA LYS A 289 9.10 3.17 23.62
C LYS A 289 8.33 4.47 23.42
N LEU A 290 8.47 5.06 22.23
CA LEU A 290 7.60 6.14 21.79
C LEU A 290 6.21 5.60 21.47
N CYS A 291 5.19 6.31 21.95
CA CYS A 291 3.79 6.06 21.66
C CYS A 291 3.14 7.38 21.26
N ALA A 292 2.37 7.38 20.17
CA ALA A 292 1.51 8.49 19.83
C ALA A 292 0.05 8.07 19.97
N TYR A 293 -0.77 8.96 20.55
CA TYR A 293 -2.19 8.70 20.70
C TYR A 293 -3.08 9.92 20.52
N PHE A 294 -4.30 9.65 20.06
CA PHE A 294 -5.45 10.55 20.09
C PHE A 294 -6.44 10.07 21.16
N ARG A 295 -7.22 10.97 21.76
CA ARG A 295 -8.37 10.65 22.62
C ARG A 295 -9.54 11.56 22.24
N GLY A 296 -10.72 10.98 22.04
CA GLY A 296 -11.95 11.73 21.78
C GLY A 296 -13.07 10.89 21.19
N ALA A 297 -14.01 11.57 20.53
CA ALA A 297 -15.11 10.94 19.79
C ALA A 297 -14.60 10.06 18.64
N LYS A 298 -15.40 9.05 18.26
CA LYS A 298 -15.09 8.06 17.22
C LYS A 298 -14.71 8.72 15.89
N GLU A 299 -15.46 9.75 15.53
CA GLU A 299 -15.38 10.47 14.26
C GLU A 299 -14.07 11.26 14.19
N LYS A 300 -13.67 11.92 15.28
CA LYS A 300 -12.39 12.63 15.37
C LYS A 300 -11.21 11.65 15.36
N ALA A 301 -11.35 10.50 16.03
CA ALA A 301 -10.33 9.45 15.99
C ALA A 301 -10.14 8.86 14.59
N LYS A 302 -11.24 8.56 13.87
CA LYS A 302 -11.21 8.10 12.47
C LYS A 302 -10.56 9.14 11.55
N ARG A 303 -10.90 10.42 11.70
CA ARG A 303 -10.28 11.53 10.95
C ARG A 303 -8.77 11.62 11.19
N ALA A 304 -8.34 11.61 12.45
CA ALA A 304 -6.92 11.63 12.79
C ALA A 304 -6.18 10.40 12.22
N ALA A 305 -6.80 9.22 12.30
CA ALA A 305 -6.22 8.01 11.74
C ALA A 305 -6.08 8.07 10.21
N SER A 306 -7.05 8.67 9.53
CA SER A 306 -7.05 8.85 8.09
C SER A 306 -5.86 9.72 7.63
N VAL A 307 -5.67 10.89 8.22
CA VAL A 307 -4.53 11.78 7.91
C VAL A 307 -3.20 11.10 8.22
N LEU A 308 -3.09 10.45 9.38
CA LEU A 308 -1.87 9.73 9.74
C LEU A 308 -1.56 8.59 8.76
N SER A 309 -2.58 7.86 8.30
CA SER A 309 -2.44 6.79 7.31
C SER A 309 -1.96 7.33 5.96
N ALA A 310 -2.53 8.46 5.52
CA ALA A 310 -2.08 9.16 4.32
C ALA A 310 -0.64 9.67 4.44
N LEU A 311 -0.21 10.11 5.62
CA LEU A 311 1.18 10.44 5.91
C LEU A 311 2.10 9.21 6.08
N GLY A 312 1.63 8.01 5.77
CA GLY A 312 2.41 6.76 5.75
C GLY A 312 2.42 5.98 7.07
N ALA A 313 1.70 6.42 8.11
CA ALA A 313 1.69 5.74 9.40
C ALA A 313 0.75 4.53 9.39
N THR A 314 1.17 3.41 9.96
CA THR A 314 0.26 2.30 10.27
C THR A 314 -0.51 2.61 11.56
N VAL A 315 -1.82 2.78 11.42
CA VAL A 315 -2.70 3.26 12.50
C VAL A 315 -3.62 2.16 13.02
N ILE A 316 -3.82 2.10 14.34
CA ILE A 316 -4.83 1.26 14.98
C ILE A 316 -5.83 2.16 15.70
N VAL A 317 -7.11 2.02 15.37
CA VAL A 317 -8.22 2.74 16.00
C VAL A 317 -9.00 1.76 16.87
N LYS A 318 -9.10 2.02 18.17
CA LYS A 318 -9.79 1.15 19.14
C LYS A 318 -10.49 1.97 20.22
N LYS A 319 -11.63 1.46 20.71
CA LYS A 319 -12.32 2.01 21.89
C LYS A 319 -11.65 1.50 23.17
N TYR A 320 -11.32 2.40 24.08
CA TYR A 320 -10.74 2.13 25.40
C TYR A 320 -11.37 3.06 26.42
N ASP A 321 -11.92 2.49 27.50
CA ASP A 321 -12.48 3.25 28.64
C ASP A 321 -13.55 4.27 28.19
N GLY A 322 -14.45 3.88 27.29
CA GLY A 322 -15.48 4.78 26.73
C GLY A 322 -15.00 5.72 25.62
N GLU A 323 -13.69 5.95 25.49
CA GLU A 323 -13.11 6.87 24.50
C GLU A 323 -12.53 6.13 23.28
N TRP A 324 -12.52 6.79 22.12
CA TRP A 324 -11.80 6.28 20.96
C TRP A 324 -10.35 6.75 20.97
N ARG A 325 -9.44 5.78 20.81
CA ARG A 325 -8.00 6.03 20.76
C ARG A 325 -7.44 5.61 19.42
N VAL A 326 -6.63 6.51 18.87
CA VAL A 326 -5.70 6.21 17.78
C VAL A 326 -4.38 5.85 18.43
N ALA A 327 -3.75 4.73 18.08
CA ALA A 327 -2.47 4.33 18.64
C ALA A 327 -1.44 4.07 17.52
N LEU A 328 -0.29 4.73 17.62
CA LEU A 328 0.86 4.53 16.74
C LEU A 328 2.00 3.83 17.50
N LYS A 329 2.63 2.85 16.85
CA LYS A 329 3.88 2.25 17.31
C LYS A 329 5.06 3.11 16.83
N ALA A 330 6.25 2.92 17.43
CA ALA A 330 7.46 3.65 17.06
C ALA A 330 7.74 3.65 15.54
N ASP A 331 7.65 2.47 14.89
CA ASP A 331 7.83 2.36 13.43
C ASP A 331 6.83 3.27 12.67
N SER A 332 5.55 3.31 13.10
CA SER A 332 4.53 4.19 12.51
C SER A 332 4.79 5.68 12.77
N ILE A 333 5.34 6.04 13.94
CA ILE A 333 5.71 7.43 14.26
C ILE A 333 6.84 7.89 13.35
N THR A 334 7.82 7.03 13.07
CA THR A 334 8.94 7.36 12.17
C THR A 334 8.56 7.32 10.69
N ALA A 335 7.42 6.72 10.35
CA ALA A 335 6.90 6.67 8.99
C ALA A 335 6.33 8.01 8.51
N VAL A 336 5.83 8.86 9.42
CA VAL A 336 5.39 10.22 9.10
C VAL A 336 6.61 11.09 8.79
N ARG A 337 6.74 11.56 7.54
CA ARG A 337 7.93 12.28 7.05
C ARG A 337 7.83 13.79 7.03
N ARG A 338 6.78 14.36 7.63
CA ARG A 338 6.64 15.81 7.81
C ARG A 338 7.76 16.35 8.69
N THR A 339 8.43 17.39 8.24
CA THR A 339 9.55 18.00 8.97
C THR A 339 9.12 18.45 10.37
N GLU A 340 7.96 19.10 10.48
CA GLU A 340 7.41 19.59 11.74
C GLU A 340 7.15 18.44 12.73
N TRP A 341 6.67 17.30 12.22
CA TRP A 341 6.47 16.09 13.00
C TRP A 341 7.81 15.49 13.48
N LEU A 342 8.77 15.34 12.57
CA LEU A 342 10.06 14.74 12.89
C LEU A 342 10.84 15.59 13.90
N ASP A 343 10.82 16.91 13.74
CA ASP A 343 11.50 17.84 14.65
C ASP A 343 10.87 17.84 16.04
N ALA A 344 9.54 17.78 16.12
CA ALA A 344 8.83 17.54 17.37
C ALA A 344 9.26 16.24 18.06
N VAL A 345 9.34 15.14 17.32
CA VAL A 345 9.75 13.84 17.89
C VAL A 345 11.23 13.87 18.31
N ARG A 346 12.12 14.52 17.54
CA ARG A 346 13.52 14.72 17.92
C ARG A 346 13.63 15.53 19.21
N ALA A 347 12.94 16.67 19.30
CA ALA A 347 12.92 17.52 20.49
C ALA A 347 12.45 16.75 21.73
N LEU A 348 11.44 15.89 21.58
CA LEU A 348 11.00 15.00 22.66
C LEU A 348 12.09 14.03 23.09
N VAL A 349 12.77 13.38 22.14
CA VAL A 349 13.85 12.42 22.44
C VAL A 349 15.03 13.10 23.15
N GLU A 350 15.39 14.32 22.73
CA GLU A 350 16.41 15.13 23.40
C GLU A 350 16.01 15.45 24.84
N GLU A 351 14.78 15.91 25.05
CA GLU A 351 14.28 16.28 26.37
C GLU A 351 14.18 15.06 27.31
N LEU A 352 13.76 13.91 26.80
CA LEU A 352 13.76 12.65 27.55
C LEU A 352 15.18 12.27 28.00
N HIS A 353 16.19 12.50 27.17
CA HIS A 353 17.58 12.23 27.52
C HIS A 353 18.11 13.23 28.55
N ARG A 354 17.85 14.52 28.35
CA ARG A 354 18.25 15.59 29.27
C ARG A 354 17.75 15.35 30.69
N ARG A 355 16.55 14.76 30.84
CA ARG A 355 15.95 14.38 32.12
C ARG A 355 16.39 13.01 32.67
N GLY A 356 17.28 12.31 31.98
CA GLY A 356 17.72 10.97 32.38
C GLY A 356 16.66 9.88 32.24
N ILE A 357 15.51 10.16 31.60
CA ILE A 357 14.43 9.17 31.41
C ILE A 357 14.86 8.09 30.40
N ILE A 358 15.72 8.45 29.45
CA ILE A 358 16.34 7.52 28.51
C ILE A 358 17.86 7.62 28.56
N SER A 359 18.52 6.48 28.40
CA SER A 359 19.99 6.39 28.30
C SER A 359 20.50 7.01 26.99
N GLY A 360 21.78 7.41 26.98
CA GLY A 360 22.44 7.92 25.76
C GLY A 360 22.43 6.90 24.61
N ARG A 361 22.46 5.59 24.92
CA ARG A 361 22.30 4.52 23.93
C ARG A 361 20.90 4.51 23.31
N GLN A 362 19.85 4.67 24.12
CA GLN A 362 18.47 4.77 23.64
C GLN A 362 18.26 6.04 22.81
N ARG A 363 18.77 7.19 23.25
CA ARG A 363 18.74 8.43 22.47
C ARG A 363 19.32 8.25 21.07
N ARG A 364 20.58 7.79 20.98
CA ARG A 364 21.25 7.56 19.68
C ARG A 364 20.49 6.57 18.80
N ARG A 365 19.88 5.54 19.40
CA ARG A 365 19.06 4.58 18.67
C ARG A 365 17.79 5.24 18.10
N LEU A 366 17.04 5.97 18.90
CA LEU A 366 15.79 6.61 18.50
C LEU A 366 16.02 7.67 17.42
N LEU A 367 17.02 8.52 17.58
CA LEU A 367 17.37 9.53 16.56
C LEU A 367 17.71 8.88 15.23
N ARG A 368 18.52 7.82 15.22
CA ARG A 368 18.79 7.04 14.00
C ARG A 368 17.54 6.41 13.39
N GLU A 369 16.63 5.89 14.20
CA GLU A 369 15.35 5.33 13.71
C GLU A 369 14.46 6.43 13.09
N ILE A 370 14.44 7.64 13.67
CA ILE A 370 13.72 8.81 13.15
C ILE A 370 14.31 9.26 11.82
N ASP A 371 15.64 9.39 11.73
CA ASP A 371 16.31 9.83 10.50
C ASP A 371 16.13 8.81 9.37
N ALA A 372 16.26 7.51 9.69
CA ALA A 372 16.11 6.42 8.74
C ALA A 372 14.68 6.24 8.20
N GLY A 373 13.67 6.66 8.98
CA GLY A 373 12.27 6.56 8.59
C GLY A 373 11.74 5.12 8.54
N PRO A 374 10.70 4.87 7.71
CA PRO A 374 9.96 3.62 7.74
C PRO A 374 10.83 2.44 7.31
N ASN A 375 10.78 1.37 8.09
CA ASN A 375 11.48 0.12 7.84
C ASN A 375 10.67 -0.87 7.01
N VAL A 376 9.84 -0.37 6.09
CA VAL A 376 9.01 -1.18 5.23
C VAL A 376 9.63 -1.24 3.84
N VAL A 377 9.72 -2.45 3.31
CA VAL A 377 10.05 -2.73 1.91
C VAL A 377 8.85 -3.39 1.24
N GLU A 378 8.53 -2.96 0.03
CA GLU A 378 7.52 -3.62 -0.79
C GLU A 378 8.16 -4.66 -1.71
N MET A 379 7.64 -5.88 -1.71
CA MET A 379 8.05 -6.98 -2.58
C MET A 379 6.80 -7.55 -3.25
N ALA A 380 6.75 -7.53 -4.59
CA ALA A 380 5.60 -7.99 -5.37
C ALA A 380 4.25 -7.39 -4.93
N GLY A 381 4.20 -6.12 -4.52
CA GLY A 381 2.96 -5.49 -4.02
C GLY A 381 2.69 -5.71 -2.52
N VAL A 382 3.51 -6.51 -1.84
CA VAL A 382 3.35 -6.88 -0.43
C VAL A 382 4.38 -6.15 0.42
N GLU A 383 3.92 -5.48 1.47
CA GLU A 383 4.78 -4.80 2.44
C GLU A 383 5.36 -5.76 3.49
N PHE A 384 6.67 -5.69 3.68
CA PHE A 384 7.44 -6.42 4.69
C PHE A 384 8.17 -5.45 5.62
N THR A 385 8.15 -5.75 6.91
CA THR A 385 8.94 -5.04 7.91
C THR A 385 10.37 -5.60 7.93
N VAL A 386 11.35 -4.71 7.85
CA VAL A 386 12.78 -5.01 7.90
C VAL A 386 13.33 -4.65 9.27
N ARG A 387 13.99 -5.60 9.92
CA ARG A 387 14.64 -5.42 11.22
C ARG A 387 15.97 -6.14 11.25
N THR A 388 16.81 -5.76 12.21
CA THR A 388 18.03 -6.51 12.53
C THR A 388 17.96 -7.03 13.95
N LYS A 389 18.43 -8.27 14.13
CA LYS A 389 18.67 -8.86 15.45
C LYS A 389 20.12 -9.34 15.49
N GLY A 390 20.99 -8.55 16.12
CA GLY A 390 22.44 -8.76 16.04
C GLY A 390 22.92 -8.59 14.59
N ARG A 391 23.55 -9.64 14.03
CA ARG A 391 24.01 -9.68 12.64
C ARG A 391 23.02 -10.30 11.66
N GLN A 392 21.80 -10.62 12.10
CA GLN A 392 20.78 -11.23 11.24
C GLN A 392 19.78 -10.19 10.74
N ILE A 393 19.54 -10.18 9.42
CA ILE A 393 18.49 -9.40 8.77
C ILE A 393 17.20 -10.22 8.81
N ILE A 394 16.13 -9.61 9.30
CA ILE A 394 14.79 -10.18 9.43
C ILE A 394 13.87 -9.35 8.53
N ILE A 395 13.30 -9.98 7.51
CA ILE A 395 12.31 -9.38 6.61
C ILE A 395 11.03 -10.19 6.77
N LYS A 396 10.01 -9.60 7.40
CA LYS A 396 8.79 -10.33 7.75
C LYS A 396 7.52 -9.51 7.63
N ARG A 397 6.43 -10.21 7.31
CA ARG A 397 5.05 -9.73 7.41
C ARG A 397 4.31 -10.56 8.44
N GLU A 398 3.50 -9.93 9.29
CA GLU A 398 2.72 -10.58 10.34
C GLU A 398 1.25 -10.20 10.21
N SER A 399 0.35 -11.15 10.43
CA SER A 399 -1.10 -10.93 10.41
C SER A 399 -1.83 -11.93 11.31
N LEU A 400 -2.95 -11.50 11.91
CA LEU A 400 -3.89 -12.39 12.61
C LEU A 400 -4.84 -13.08 11.64
N LEU A 401 -4.96 -12.58 10.41
CA LEU A 401 -5.89 -13.10 9.40
C LEU A 401 -5.18 -14.11 8.49
N ALA A 402 -5.65 -15.35 8.48
CA ALA A 402 -5.10 -16.43 7.66
C ALA A 402 -5.17 -16.11 6.16
N GLU A 403 -6.26 -15.48 5.73
CA GLU A 403 -6.49 -15.01 4.35
C GLU A 403 -5.37 -14.08 3.88
N VAL A 404 -4.94 -13.13 4.72
CA VAL A 404 -3.86 -12.20 4.40
C VAL A 404 -2.52 -12.92 4.24
N ILE A 405 -2.26 -13.95 5.06
CA ILE A 405 -1.04 -14.76 4.95
C ILE A 405 -1.09 -15.60 3.67
N ASN A 406 -2.20 -16.29 3.39
CA ASN A 406 -2.35 -17.11 2.18
C ASN A 406 -2.24 -16.28 0.91
N SER A 407 -2.92 -15.13 0.83
CA SER A 407 -2.79 -14.20 -0.29
C SER A 407 -1.35 -13.70 -0.47
N THR A 408 -0.63 -13.46 0.63
CA THR A 408 0.81 -13.11 0.56
C THR A 408 1.63 -14.25 -0.04
N VAL A 409 1.40 -15.49 0.38
CA VAL A 409 2.10 -16.68 -0.13
C VAL A 409 1.87 -16.84 -1.63
N GLU A 410 0.61 -16.78 -2.07
CA GLU A 410 0.26 -16.91 -3.48
C GLU A 410 0.85 -15.75 -4.31
N THR A 411 0.81 -14.52 -3.80
CA THR A 411 1.43 -13.36 -4.47
C THR A 411 2.93 -13.55 -4.66
N LEU A 412 3.64 -14.03 -3.64
CA LEU A 412 5.08 -14.30 -3.75
C LEU A 412 5.37 -15.44 -4.73
N LYS A 413 4.56 -16.51 -4.74
CA LYS A 413 4.67 -17.62 -5.70
C LYS A 413 4.47 -17.16 -7.13
N SER A 414 3.40 -16.41 -7.40
CA SER A 414 3.14 -15.81 -8.72
C SER A 414 4.23 -14.84 -9.16
N ALA A 415 4.95 -14.24 -8.21
CA ALA A 415 6.08 -13.35 -8.47
C ALA A 415 7.43 -14.07 -8.63
N GLY A 416 7.46 -15.41 -8.64
CA GLY A 416 8.67 -16.21 -8.86
C GLY A 416 9.48 -16.52 -7.60
N LEU A 417 8.90 -16.40 -6.40
CA LEU A 417 9.51 -16.87 -5.15
C LEU A 417 8.92 -18.23 -4.73
N GLU A 418 9.72 -19.12 -4.18
CA GLU A 418 9.30 -20.46 -3.80
C GLU A 418 9.19 -20.59 -2.27
N GLU A 419 8.07 -21.13 -1.79
CA GLU A 419 7.85 -21.41 -0.38
C GLU A 419 8.76 -22.56 0.09
N GLY A 420 9.43 -22.38 1.21
CA GLY A 420 10.44 -23.32 1.73
C GLY A 420 11.86 -23.04 1.24
N ALA A 421 12.02 -22.36 0.09
CA ALA A 421 13.33 -21.99 -0.44
C ALA A 421 13.63 -20.48 -0.28
N HIS A 422 12.77 -19.63 -0.84
CA HIS A 422 12.94 -18.17 -0.87
C HIS A 422 12.22 -17.49 0.30
N PHE A 423 11.15 -18.09 0.82
CA PHE A 423 10.46 -17.60 2.01
C PHE A 423 9.85 -18.75 2.82
N ILE A 424 9.48 -18.48 4.07
CA ILE A 424 8.80 -19.42 4.96
C ILE A 424 7.50 -18.77 5.42
N ALA A 425 6.38 -19.49 5.32
CA ALA A 425 5.10 -19.04 5.84
C ALA A 425 4.64 -19.89 7.01
N LYS A 426 4.02 -19.25 8.00
CA LYS A 426 3.28 -19.90 9.08
C LYS A 426 1.91 -19.26 9.17
N ARG A 427 0.86 -20.08 9.09
CA ARG A 427 -0.52 -19.62 9.25
C ARG A 427 -0.81 -19.31 10.72
N PRO A 428 -1.71 -18.36 11.01
CA PRO A 428 -2.18 -18.14 12.38
C PRO A 428 -2.91 -19.40 12.88
N ASP A 429 -2.72 -19.71 14.16
CA ASP A 429 -3.40 -20.81 14.85
C ASP A 429 -4.03 -20.26 16.14
N GLY A 430 -5.36 -20.27 16.22
CA GLY A 430 -6.12 -19.60 17.27
C GLY A 430 -5.80 -18.11 17.39
N SER A 431 -5.26 -17.70 18.54
CA SER A 431 -4.85 -16.31 18.82
C SER A 431 -3.41 -15.99 18.40
N SER A 432 -2.67 -16.96 17.84
CA SER A 432 -1.29 -16.77 17.44
C SER A 432 -1.17 -16.04 16.10
N LEU A 433 -0.19 -15.14 16.01
CA LEU A 433 0.11 -14.40 14.78
C LEU A 433 0.69 -15.33 13.71
N GLY A 434 0.09 -15.30 12.52
CA GLY A 434 0.70 -15.85 11.32
C GLY A 434 1.79 -14.92 10.77
N TYR A 435 2.72 -15.47 10.01
CA TYR A 435 3.80 -14.69 9.41
C TYR A 435 4.29 -15.26 8.08
N VAL A 436 4.89 -14.37 7.28
CA VAL A 436 5.72 -14.72 6.12
C VAL A 436 7.09 -14.10 6.31
N TYR A 437 8.14 -14.90 6.22
CA TYR A 437 9.54 -14.52 6.39
C TYR A 437 10.30 -14.70 5.09
N ILE A 438 10.99 -13.67 4.60
CA ILE A 438 11.89 -13.82 3.45
C ILE A 438 13.20 -14.44 3.93
N SER A 439 13.54 -15.61 3.39
CA SER A 439 14.73 -16.35 3.75
C SER A 439 15.98 -15.56 3.34
N VAL A 440 16.91 -15.35 4.27
CA VAL A 440 18.20 -14.72 3.99
C VAL A 440 19.26 -15.82 4.03
N PRO A 441 20.12 -16.03 3.02
CA PRO A 441 20.29 -15.16 1.85
C PRO A 441 19.43 -15.52 0.64
N THR A 442 18.80 -16.71 0.60
CA THR A 442 18.18 -17.27 -0.62
C THR A 442 17.10 -16.38 -1.24
N GLY A 443 16.20 -15.82 -0.45
CA GLY A 443 15.19 -14.87 -0.91
C GLY A 443 15.80 -13.57 -1.45
N LEU A 444 16.89 -13.07 -0.85
CA LEU A 444 17.60 -11.89 -1.37
C LEU A 444 18.27 -12.18 -2.72
N TRP A 445 18.81 -13.38 -2.87
CA TRP A 445 19.41 -13.81 -4.13
C TRP A 445 18.37 -13.92 -5.24
N GLN A 446 17.19 -14.46 -4.93
CA GLN A 446 16.10 -14.52 -5.91
C GLN A 446 15.62 -13.11 -6.31
N LEU A 447 15.60 -12.15 -5.38
CA LEU A 447 15.30 -10.75 -5.74
C LEU A 447 16.34 -10.16 -6.71
N GLU A 448 17.62 -10.48 -6.51
CA GLU A 448 18.70 -10.02 -7.40
C GLU A 448 18.62 -10.69 -8.79
N GLU A 449 18.20 -11.96 -8.85
CA GLU A 449 17.92 -12.67 -10.09
C GLU A 449 16.75 -12.03 -10.85
N LEU A 450 15.62 -11.78 -10.18
CA LEU A 450 14.47 -11.10 -10.79
C LEU A 450 14.83 -9.69 -11.27
N ARG A 451 15.69 -8.97 -10.53
CA ARG A 451 16.23 -7.67 -10.98
C ARG A 451 17.03 -7.82 -12.28
N ARG A 452 17.87 -8.85 -12.40
CA ARG A 452 18.66 -9.13 -13.63
C ARG A 452 17.77 -9.49 -14.82
N GLN A 453 16.62 -10.11 -14.58
CA GLN A 453 15.60 -10.39 -15.59
C GLN A 453 14.76 -9.16 -15.99
N GLY A 454 15.07 -7.97 -15.45
CA GLY A 454 14.36 -6.73 -15.77
C GLY A 454 13.04 -6.56 -15.02
N ILE A 455 12.82 -7.27 -13.91
CA ILE A 455 11.60 -7.13 -13.12
C ILE A 455 11.68 -5.88 -12.23
N ASP A 456 11.00 -4.81 -12.67
CA ASP A 456 11.05 -3.48 -12.05
C ASP A 456 10.77 -3.44 -10.54
N TRP A 457 9.80 -4.23 -10.07
CA TRP A 457 9.45 -4.22 -8.65
C TRP A 457 10.58 -4.81 -7.79
N ALA A 458 11.35 -5.77 -8.31
CA ALA A 458 12.47 -6.38 -7.59
C ALA A 458 13.64 -5.39 -7.47
N ASP A 459 13.90 -4.60 -8.52
CA ASP A 459 14.86 -3.50 -8.48
C ASP A 459 14.49 -2.46 -7.40
N ARG A 460 13.23 -2.01 -7.39
CA ARG A 460 12.72 -1.08 -6.37
C ARG A 460 12.84 -1.65 -4.96
N ALA A 461 12.50 -2.93 -4.77
CA ALA A 461 12.59 -3.61 -3.48
C ALA A 461 14.05 -3.65 -2.96
N LEU A 462 15.01 -3.98 -3.82
CA LEU A 462 16.43 -4.02 -3.46
C LEU A 462 16.99 -2.63 -3.15
N LYS A 463 16.70 -1.61 -3.99
CA LYS A 463 17.08 -0.23 -3.71
C LYS A 463 16.54 0.23 -2.35
N ARG A 464 15.26 -0.06 -2.07
CA ARG A 464 14.64 0.29 -0.78
C ARG A 464 15.29 -0.45 0.39
N LEU A 465 15.63 -1.74 0.24
CA LEU A 465 16.37 -2.48 1.26
C LEU A 465 17.74 -1.85 1.55
N GLU A 466 18.46 -1.43 0.51
CA GLU A 466 19.76 -0.77 0.66
C GLU A 466 19.64 0.59 1.36
N GLU A 467 18.64 1.40 1.03
CA GLU A 467 18.35 2.66 1.72
C GLU A 467 18.12 2.43 3.22
N ILE A 468 17.24 1.47 3.56
CA ILE A 468 16.96 1.11 4.94
C ILE A 468 18.25 0.63 5.63
N ALA A 469 19.05 -0.19 4.97
CA ALA A 469 20.28 -0.75 5.52
C ALA A 469 21.36 0.31 5.74
N LYS A 470 21.53 1.26 4.82
CA LYS A 470 22.44 2.41 4.97
C LYS A 470 22.00 3.27 6.14
N ALA A 471 20.73 3.66 6.17
CA ALA A 471 20.20 4.55 7.18
C ALA A 471 20.22 3.95 8.60
N ARG A 472 20.12 2.62 8.71
CA ARG A 472 20.12 1.91 9.99
C ARG A 472 21.45 1.23 10.32
N GLY A 473 22.49 1.43 9.52
CA GLY A 473 23.86 0.98 9.79
C GLY A 473 24.04 -0.54 9.74
N PHE A 474 23.36 -1.23 8.83
CA PHE A 474 23.54 -2.67 8.57
C PHE A 474 23.82 -2.99 7.09
N TYR A 475 24.21 -1.98 6.31
CA TYR A 475 24.51 -2.12 4.89
C TYR A 475 25.63 -3.13 4.60
N ASP A 476 26.64 -3.21 5.46
CA ASP A 476 27.71 -4.20 5.40
C ASP A 476 27.18 -5.64 5.45
N VAL A 477 26.23 -5.91 6.34
CA VAL A 477 25.57 -7.22 6.46
C VAL A 477 24.74 -7.52 5.22
N LEU A 478 23.96 -6.56 4.73
CA LEU A 478 23.14 -6.73 3.54
C LEU A 478 24.00 -6.97 2.29
N GLN A 479 25.03 -6.14 2.10
CA GLN A 479 25.94 -6.19 0.96
C GLN A 479 26.68 -7.53 0.91
N LYS A 480 27.06 -8.08 2.06
CA LYS A 480 27.68 -9.41 2.15
C LYS A 480 26.78 -10.52 1.61
N HIS A 481 25.47 -10.43 1.80
CA HIS A 481 24.52 -11.39 1.24
C HIS A 481 24.28 -11.14 -0.26
N LEU A 482 24.13 -9.88 -0.68
CA LEU A 482 23.86 -9.52 -2.07
C LEU A 482 25.07 -9.68 -3.00
N ARG A 483 26.30 -9.50 -2.50
CA ARG A 483 27.54 -9.57 -3.30
C ARG A 483 27.63 -10.85 -4.11
N LEU A 484 27.36 -11.99 -3.50
CA LEU A 484 27.39 -13.29 -4.18
C LEU A 484 26.39 -13.37 -5.33
N ALA A 485 25.19 -12.81 -5.15
CA ALA A 485 24.20 -12.77 -6.22
C ALA A 485 24.49 -11.70 -7.27
N ARG A 486 25.19 -10.62 -6.94
CA ARG A 486 25.61 -9.61 -7.92
C ARG A 486 26.76 -10.09 -8.79
N GLU A 487 27.67 -10.86 -8.22
CA GLU A 487 28.81 -11.45 -8.93
C GLU A 487 28.40 -12.70 -9.73
N ALA A 488 27.25 -13.31 -9.42
CA ALA A 488 26.76 -14.49 -10.13
C ALA A 488 26.59 -14.23 -11.64
N GLU A 489 27.09 -15.17 -12.46
CA GLU A 489 27.07 -15.12 -13.93
C GLU A 489 27.69 -13.86 -14.58
N THR A 490 28.48 -13.09 -13.85
CA THR A 490 29.12 -11.88 -14.41
C THR A 490 30.40 -12.18 -15.18
N VAL A 491 31.05 -13.31 -14.91
CA VAL A 491 32.34 -13.67 -15.50
C VAL A 491 32.09 -14.62 -16.67
N ASN A 492 32.57 -14.27 -17.86
CA ASN A 492 32.65 -15.22 -18.97
C ASN A 492 33.89 -16.11 -18.75
N PRO A 493 33.76 -17.42 -18.54
CA PRO A 493 34.91 -18.30 -18.37
C PRO A 493 35.69 -18.53 -19.67
N ARG A 494 35.09 -18.23 -20.84
CA ARG A 494 35.71 -18.44 -22.15
C ARG A 494 36.99 -17.63 -22.31
N GLY A 495 38.07 -18.30 -22.72
CA GLY A 495 39.36 -17.69 -22.96
C GLY A 495 40.23 -17.53 -21.70
N LEU A 496 39.79 -18.04 -20.55
CA LEU A 496 40.62 -18.01 -19.34
C LEU A 496 41.78 -19.01 -19.49
N VAL A 497 42.98 -18.50 -19.77
CA VAL A 497 44.21 -19.28 -19.86
C VAL A 497 44.80 -19.48 -18.46
N VAL A 498 45.10 -20.73 -18.12
CA VAL A 498 45.72 -21.11 -16.86
C VAL A 498 47.00 -21.89 -17.15
N GLU A 499 48.11 -21.43 -16.59
CA GLU A 499 49.44 -21.99 -16.81
C GLU A 499 50.12 -22.32 -15.49
N ASP A 500 50.80 -23.46 -15.47
CA ASP A 500 51.72 -23.87 -14.41
C ASP A 500 53.03 -24.35 -15.06
N PRO A 501 54.03 -23.46 -15.17
CA PRO A 501 55.32 -23.77 -15.77
C PRO A 501 56.03 -24.94 -15.07
N GLY A 502 55.86 -25.08 -13.74
CA GLY A 502 56.49 -26.15 -12.97
C GLY A 502 55.89 -27.53 -13.22
N ALA A 503 54.64 -27.58 -13.67
CA ALA A 503 53.95 -28.82 -14.03
C ALA A 503 53.91 -29.06 -15.55
N GLY A 504 54.39 -28.12 -16.37
CA GLY A 504 54.32 -28.19 -17.83
C GLY A 504 52.89 -28.14 -18.38
N VAL A 505 51.95 -27.52 -17.65
CA VAL A 505 50.53 -27.50 -18.02
C VAL A 505 50.10 -26.10 -18.47
N ARG A 506 49.48 -26.04 -19.65
CA ARG A 506 48.76 -24.87 -20.17
C ARG A 506 47.37 -25.30 -20.62
N ALA A 507 46.33 -24.66 -20.09
CA ALA A 507 44.95 -24.96 -20.43
C ALA A 507 44.11 -23.68 -20.58
N GLU A 508 43.27 -23.62 -21.62
CA GLU A 508 42.30 -22.53 -21.83
C GLU A 508 40.88 -23.04 -21.55
N ILE A 509 40.12 -22.33 -20.72
CA ILE A 509 38.73 -22.69 -20.43
C ILE A 509 37.84 -22.26 -21.60
N ARG A 510 37.10 -23.23 -22.15
CA ARG A 510 36.15 -23.04 -23.25
C ARG A 510 34.71 -22.90 -22.76
N ASP A 511 34.33 -23.58 -21.68
CA ASP A 511 32.97 -23.45 -21.13
C ASP A 511 32.92 -23.93 -19.68
N VAL A 512 32.02 -23.34 -18.89
CA VAL A 512 31.63 -23.86 -17.57
C VAL A 512 30.12 -23.80 -17.49
N ARG A 513 29.47 -24.97 -17.44
CA ARG A 513 28.00 -25.06 -17.41
C ARG A 513 27.53 -26.01 -16.34
N VAL A 514 26.28 -25.86 -15.94
CA VAL A 514 25.61 -26.81 -15.05
C VAL A 514 24.58 -27.62 -15.81
N GLU A 515 24.73 -28.93 -15.70
CA GLU A 515 23.78 -29.93 -16.16
C GLU A 515 23.11 -30.58 -14.93
N TRP A 516 21.95 -31.20 -15.13
CA TRP A 516 21.24 -31.90 -14.05
C TRP A 516 21.33 -33.41 -14.23
N THR A 517 21.71 -34.11 -13.16
CA THR A 517 21.66 -35.58 -13.10
C THR A 517 20.65 -35.96 -12.02
N GLY A 518 19.39 -36.13 -12.41
CA GLY A 518 18.26 -36.21 -11.48
C GLY A 518 18.10 -34.90 -10.70
N ARG A 519 18.05 -34.97 -9.35
CA ARG A 519 17.97 -33.78 -8.47
C ARG A 519 19.33 -33.21 -8.06
N ARG A 520 20.42 -33.64 -8.69
CA ARG A 520 21.78 -33.24 -8.32
C ARG A 520 22.41 -32.40 -9.43
N PRO A 521 22.99 -31.23 -9.10
CA PRO A 521 23.66 -30.43 -10.10
C PRO A 521 25.03 -31.03 -10.42
N ARG A 522 25.30 -31.16 -11.72
CA ARG A 522 26.56 -31.61 -12.30
C ARG A 522 27.22 -30.41 -12.94
N VAL A 523 28.36 -29.98 -12.41
CA VAL A 523 29.17 -28.95 -13.07
C VAL A 523 30.01 -29.62 -14.14
N VAL A 524 29.97 -29.10 -15.36
CA VAL A 524 30.79 -29.53 -16.49
C VAL A 524 31.74 -28.39 -16.87
N ILE A 525 33.02 -28.71 -16.97
CA ILE A 525 34.08 -27.77 -17.38
C ILE A 525 34.68 -28.31 -18.67
N GLU A 526 34.63 -27.50 -19.72
CA GLU A 526 35.26 -27.75 -21.01
C GLU A 526 36.48 -26.85 -21.15
N TYR A 527 37.59 -27.42 -21.60
CA TYR A 527 38.87 -26.72 -21.70
C TYR A 527 39.72 -27.32 -22.82
N GLU A 528 40.68 -26.56 -23.30
CA GLU A 528 41.66 -26.99 -24.29
C GLU A 528 43.04 -27.07 -23.65
N ALA A 529 43.71 -28.21 -23.79
CA ALA A 529 45.08 -28.40 -23.32
C ALA A 529 45.86 -29.24 -24.32
N GLY A 530 47.04 -28.76 -24.74
CA GLY A 530 47.85 -29.43 -25.77
C GLY A 530 47.15 -29.59 -27.12
N GLY A 531 46.32 -28.60 -27.52
CA GLY A 531 45.56 -28.62 -28.77
C GLY A 531 44.37 -29.58 -28.79
N GLN A 532 44.05 -30.24 -27.67
CA GLN A 532 42.89 -31.13 -27.55
C GLN A 532 41.82 -30.52 -26.64
N ILE A 533 40.57 -30.53 -27.11
CA ILE A 533 39.42 -30.18 -26.29
C ILE A 533 39.10 -31.36 -25.36
N LYS A 534 39.11 -31.09 -24.06
CA LYS A 534 38.84 -32.04 -23.00
C LYS A 534 37.69 -31.50 -22.14
N SER A 535 36.99 -32.40 -21.46
CA SER A 535 35.99 -32.02 -20.47
C SER A 535 36.08 -32.88 -19.23
N PHE A 536 35.66 -32.33 -18.11
CA PHE A 536 35.41 -33.12 -16.90
C PHE A 536 34.23 -32.55 -16.13
N SER A 537 33.62 -33.41 -15.33
CA SER A 537 32.45 -33.04 -14.57
C SER A 537 32.46 -33.63 -13.18
N PHE A 538 31.77 -32.99 -12.25
CA PHE A 538 31.55 -33.50 -10.90
C PHE A 538 30.14 -33.18 -10.45
N ILE A 539 29.54 -34.13 -9.73
CA ILE A 539 28.16 -34.05 -9.26
C ILE A 539 28.18 -33.64 -7.80
N TRP A 540 27.44 -32.59 -7.46
CA TRP A 540 27.23 -32.18 -6.09
C TRP A 540 26.15 -33.03 -5.46
N GLY A 541 26.43 -33.52 -4.26
CA GLY A 541 25.50 -34.34 -3.51
C GLY A 541 25.66 -34.17 -2.02
N LEU A 542 24.71 -34.75 -1.30
CA LEU A 542 24.78 -34.87 0.15
C LEU A 542 25.52 -36.17 0.46
N LYS A 543 26.74 -36.10 1.02
CA LYS A 543 27.48 -37.29 1.46
C LYS A 543 26.98 -37.80 2.81
N THR A 544 26.44 -36.92 3.65
CA THR A 544 25.79 -37.21 4.94
C THR A 544 24.62 -36.26 5.16
N ARG A 545 23.87 -36.39 6.27
CA ARG A 545 22.80 -35.44 6.64
C ARG A 545 23.28 -33.99 6.83
N ARG A 546 24.58 -33.67 6.73
CA ARG A 546 25.14 -32.37 7.11
C ARG A 546 26.04 -31.65 6.07
N ALA A 547 26.57 -32.32 5.05
CA ALA A 547 27.57 -31.71 4.18
C ALA A 547 27.23 -31.78 2.68
N ILE A 548 27.27 -30.63 2.00
CA ILE A 548 27.22 -30.53 0.53
C ILE A 548 28.65 -30.72 0.00
N VAL A 549 28.86 -31.82 -0.73
CA VAL A 549 30.18 -32.14 -1.28
C VAL A 549 30.08 -32.68 -2.70
N ALA A 550 31.12 -32.44 -3.49
CA ALA A 550 31.37 -33.14 -4.74
C ALA A 550 32.72 -33.87 -4.63
N THR A 551 32.79 -35.10 -5.10
CA THR A 551 34.07 -35.80 -5.24
C THR A 551 34.53 -35.65 -6.69
N VAL A 552 35.76 -35.16 -6.89
CA VAL A 552 36.35 -34.99 -8.22
C VAL A 552 37.71 -35.66 -8.27
N LYS A 553 37.99 -36.39 -9.37
CA LYS A 553 39.30 -37.00 -9.60
C LYS A 553 40.21 -35.99 -10.31
N LEU A 554 41.23 -35.52 -9.59
CA LEU A 554 42.19 -34.52 -10.06
C LEU A 554 43.43 -35.18 -10.68
N ASN A 555 43.87 -34.61 -11.79
CA ASN A 555 45.22 -34.68 -12.34
C ASN A 555 45.81 -33.24 -12.33
N ALA A 556 47.05 -33.07 -12.79
CA ALA A 556 47.70 -31.75 -12.81
C ALA A 556 46.86 -30.68 -13.54
N GLU A 557 46.28 -31.03 -14.70
CA GLU A 557 45.41 -30.16 -15.50
C GLU A 557 44.14 -29.74 -14.74
N ARG A 558 43.37 -30.70 -14.22
CA ARG A 558 42.11 -30.45 -13.50
C ARG A 558 42.31 -29.68 -12.20
N ALA A 559 43.40 -29.99 -11.49
CA ALA A 559 43.77 -29.31 -10.25
C ALA A 559 44.05 -27.82 -10.50
N LEU A 560 44.79 -27.51 -11.56
CA LEU A 560 45.11 -26.15 -11.98
C LEU A 560 43.85 -25.37 -12.39
N LEU A 561 42.99 -25.99 -13.22
CA LEU A 561 41.73 -25.39 -13.66
C LEU A 561 40.79 -25.09 -12.49
N LEU A 562 40.61 -26.05 -11.57
CA LEU A 562 39.76 -25.83 -10.40
C LEU A 562 40.35 -24.80 -9.43
N ALA A 563 41.67 -24.74 -9.27
CA ALA A 563 42.31 -23.70 -8.48
C ALA A 563 42.01 -22.31 -9.06
N ALA A 564 42.08 -22.15 -10.39
CA ALA A 564 41.78 -20.90 -11.07
C ALA A 564 40.29 -20.53 -10.98
N LEU A 565 39.39 -21.49 -11.24
CA LEU A 565 37.95 -21.25 -11.20
C LEU A 565 37.45 -20.93 -9.78
N THR A 566 37.94 -21.66 -8.78
CA THR A 566 37.47 -21.51 -7.39
C THR A 566 38.26 -20.47 -6.60
N GLY A 567 39.44 -20.06 -7.07
CA GLY A 567 40.38 -19.24 -6.33
C GLY A 567 41.09 -19.98 -5.18
N ASP A 568 40.89 -21.29 -5.03
CA ASP A 568 41.54 -22.08 -3.98
C ASP A 568 42.90 -22.61 -4.46
N GLY A 569 43.96 -21.86 -4.17
CA GLY A 569 45.34 -22.22 -4.52
C GLY A 569 45.81 -23.55 -3.91
N ARG A 570 45.15 -24.06 -2.85
CA ARG A 570 45.48 -25.35 -2.23
C ARG A 570 45.14 -26.54 -3.13
N LEU A 571 44.35 -26.31 -4.17
CA LEU A 571 44.02 -27.31 -5.19
C LEU A 571 45.19 -27.56 -6.15
N LYS A 572 46.11 -26.60 -6.33
CA LYS A 572 47.27 -26.74 -7.24
C LYS A 572 48.14 -27.93 -6.83
N GLY A 573 48.59 -28.70 -7.83
CA GLY A 573 49.46 -29.88 -7.63
C GLY A 573 48.79 -31.10 -6.98
N LYS A 574 47.51 -31.03 -6.57
CA LYS A 574 46.81 -32.18 -5.99
C LYS A 574 46.51 -33.24 -7.06
N ARG A 575 46.71 -34.51 -6.70
CA ARG A 575 46.39 -35.69 -7.53
C ARG A 575 45.46 -36.62 -6.78
N GLY A 576 44.59 -37.34 -7.50
CA GLY A 576 43.66 -38.30 -6.92
C GLY A 576 42.28 -37.73 -6.61
N ALA A 577 41.48 -38.46 -5.83
CA ALA A 577 40.12 -38.04 -5.47
C ALA A 577 40.15 -36.95 -4.39
N LEU A 578 39.54 -35.80 -4.68
CA LEU A 578 39.41 -34.69 -3.74
C LEU A 578 37.95 -34.37 -3.49
N GLN A 579 37.64 -33.95 -2.26
CA GLN A 579 36.33 -33.43 -1.90
C GLN A 579 36.28 -31.91 -2.07
N LEU A 580 35.34 -31.44 -2.88
CA LEU A 580 34.95 -30.05 -2.97
C LEU A 580 33.78 -29.80 -1.99
N HIS A 581 33.89 -28.73 -1.21
CA HIS A 581 32.84 -28.25 -0.30
C HIS A 581 32.04 -27.08 -0.90
N ALA A 582 30.93 -26.71 -0.23
CA ALA A 582 30.03 -25.62 -0.62
C ALA A 582 30.74 -24.30 -1.02
N LYS A 583 31.86 -23.95 -0.37
CA LYS A 583 32.67 -22.77 -0.73
C LYS A 583 33.14 -22.79 -2.19
N HIS A 584 33.49 -23.96 -2.73
CA HIS A 584 33.94 -24.09 -4.12
C HIS A 584 32.76 -24.02 -5.08
N LEU A 585 31.59 -24.54 -4.70
CA LEU A 585 30.36 -24.39 -5.48
C LEU A 585 29.99 -22.91 -5.60
N LEU A 586 30.00 -22.16 -4.49
CA LEU A 586 29.74 -20.72 -4.49
C LEU A 586 30.75 -19.94 -5.34
N ALA A 587 32.03 -20.35 -5.34
CA ALA A 587 33.03 -19.68 -6.19
C ALA A 587 32.76 -19.87 -7.69
N LEU A 588 32.08 -20.95 -8.08
CA LEU A 588 31.74 -21.24 -9.47
C LEU A 588 30.52 -20.45 -9.96
N THR A 589 29.65 -19.97 -9.06
CA THR A 589 28.39 -19.30 -9.46
C THR A 589 28.62 -17.98 -10.19
N LYS A 590 29.82 -17.38 -10.08
CA LYS A 590 30.21 -16.16 -10.81
C LYS A 590 30.36 -16.36 -12.32
N TYR A 591 30.53 -17.60 -12.79
CA TYR A 591 30.70 -17.89 -14.20
C TYR A 591 29.35 -18.02 -14.93
N LYS A 592 29.25 -17.43 -16.13
CA LYS A 592 28.09 -17.59 -17.02
C LYS A 592 27.81 -19.07 -17.26
N GLY A 593 26.54 -19.48 -17.15
CA GLY A 593 26.11 -20.87 -17.35
C GLY A 593 26.11 -21.74 -16.09
N VAL A 594 26.62 -21.23 -14.96
CA VAL A 594 26.54 -21.91 -13.65
C VAL A 594 25.38 -21.39 -12.83
N GLY A 595 25.33 -20.07 -12.62
CA GLY A 595 24.25 -19.42 -11.88
C GLY A 595 24.12 -19.79 -10.42
N LEU A 596 23.08 -19.26 -9.78
CA LEU A 596 22.68 -19.63 -8.42
C LEU A 596 21.62 -20.74 -8.39
N SER A 597 20.96 -21.03 -9.51
CA SER A 597 20.00 -22.14 -9.69
C SER A 597 20.46 -23.49 -9.10
N PRO A 598 21.72 -23.92 -9.26
CA PRO A 598 22.22 -25.18 -8.68
C PRO A 598 22.30 -25.15 -7.14
N VAL A 599 22.42 -23.95 -6.55
CA VAL A 599 22.50 -23.74 -5.10
C VAL A 599 21.10 -23.77 -4.49
N PHE A 600 20.09 -23.23 -5.19
CA PHE A 600 18.71 -23.14 -4.70
C PHE A 600 17.98 -24.49 -4.59
N SER A 601 18.37 -25.50 -5.38
CA SER A 601 17.75 -26.83 -5.38
C SER A 601 18.23 -27.76 -4.26
N LEU A 602 19.28 -27.36 -3.52
CA LEU A 602 19.81 -28.13 -2.40
C LEU A 602 19.05 -27.76 -1.10
N PRO A 603 18.84 -28.68 -0.15
CA PRO A 603 18.01 -28.43 1.04
C PRO A 603 18.47 -27.18 1.83
N VAL A 604 17.63 -26.14 1.83
CA VAL A 604 17.93 -24.79 2.34
C VAL A 604 18.31 -24.76 3.82
N SER A 605 17.80 -25.68 4.63
CA SER A 605 18.16 -25.81 6.05
C SER A 605 19.62 -26.21 6.29
N ARG A 606 20.34 -26.67 5.26
CA ARG A 606 21.70 -27.25 5.39
C ARG A 606 22.80 -26.44 4.73
N LEU A 607 22.46 -25.61 3.74
CA LEU A 607 23.34 -24.54 3.24
C LEU A 607 23.79 -23.64 4.41
N PHE A 608 22.92 -23.41 5.39
CA PHE A 608 23.18 -22.58 6.56
C PHE A 608 24.31 -23.10 7.47
N THR A 609 24.42 -24.41 7.72
CA THR A 609 25.44 -24.97 8.62
C THR A 609 26.85 -24.96 8.02
N ASP A 610 26.98 -25.12 6.70
CA ASP A 610 28.27 -25.15 6.01
C ASP A 610 28.77 -23.74 5.61
N ILE A 611 27.86 -22.78 5.39
CA ILE A 611 28.18 -21.43 4.90
C ILE A 611 28.47 -20.42 6.03
N LEU A 612 27.80 -20.53 7.18
CA LEU A 612 27.97 -19.59 8.30
C LEU A 612 29.42 -19.46 8.79
N PRO A 613 30.20 -20.55 8.97
CA PRO A 613 31.58 -20.47 9.43
C PRO A 613 32.47 -19.66 8.48
N TRP A 614 32.24 -19.77 7.17
CA TRP A 614 33.02 -19.09 6.15
C TRP A 614 32.73 -17.59 6.07
N LEU A 615 31.48 -17.19 6.30
CA LEU A 615 31.11 -15.78 6.42
C LEU A 615 31.76 -15.12 7.64
N VAL A 616 32.07 -15.85 8.71
CA VAL A 616 32.67 -15.30 9.95
C VAL A 616 34.19 -15.13 9.84
N GLN A 617 34.87 -15.87 8.95
CA GLN A 617 36.34 -16.03 8.99
C GLN A 617 37.17 -15.01 8.19
N TRP A 618 36.58 -13.86 7.79
CA TRP A 618 37.29 -12.80 7.02
C TRP A 618 37.59 -11.51 7.82
N ARG A 619 37.77 -11.63 9.15
CA ARG A 619 38.59 -10.71 9.95
C ARG A 619 39.38 -11.53 10.97
N GLY A 620 40.70 -11.36 10.95
CA GLY A 620 41.61 -11.99 11.90
C GLY A 620 41.46 -11.47 13.33
N CYS A 621 42.04 -12.26 14.22
CA CYS A 621 42.25 -12.10 15.67
C CYS A 621 41.07 -12.42 16.61
N ALA A 622 41.19 -13.63 17.19
CA ALA A 622 40.96 -14.03 18.57
C ALA A 622 39.79 -13.40 19.34
N ILE A 623 38.78 -14.22 19.64
CA ILE A 623 38.48 -14.76 20.98
C ILE A 623 37.27 -15.69 20.79
N TRP A 624 37.52 -17.00 20.92
CA TRP A 624 36.49 -17.99 21.21
C TRP A 624 36.93 -18.67 22.50
N GLY A 625 36.24 -18.33 23.59
CA GLY A 625 36.40 -18.92 24.89
C GLY A 625 35.13 -18.66 25.69
N LEU A 626 34.50 -19.75 26.13
CA LEU A 626 33.36 -19.84 27.05
C LEU A 626 31.98 -19.48 26.48
N ILE A 627 31.19 -20.49 26.15
CA ILE A 627 30.19 -21.07 27.07
C ILE A 627 29.63 -22.34 26.40
N THR A 628 29.81 -23.46 27.10
CA THR A 628 29.07 -24.73 27.01
C THR A 628 27.58 -24.54 27.25
#